data_AF-I7GLV5-F1
#
_entry.id   AF-I7GLV5-F1
#
_cell.length_a   1.000
_cell.length_b   1.000
_cell.length_c   1.000
_cell.angle_alpha   90.00
_cell.angle_beta   90.00
_cell.angle_gamma   90.00
#
_symmetry.space_group_name_H-M   'P 1'
#
loop_
_entity.id
_entity.type
_entity.pdbx_description
1 polymer ?
#
loop_
_entity_poly.entity_id
_entity_poly.type
_entity_poly.pdbx_seq_one_letter_code
_entity_poly.pdbx_strand_id
1 'polypeptide(L)' 'MSSFSESALEKKLSELSNSQQSVQTLSLWLIHHRKHAGPIVSVWHRELRKGKHQLPTPWTVPGLSSRPPTR' A
#
# COMPACT_ATOMS: atom_id res chain seq x y z
N MET A 1 -7.75 22.55 0.16
CA MET A 1 -8.87 22.43 1.12
C MET A 1 -9.70 21.20 0.77
N SER A 2 -9.27 20.03 1.21
CA SER A 2 -10.10 18.83 1.14
C SER A 2 -10.11 18.22 2.53
N SER A 3 -11.25 17.79 3.04
CA SER A 3 -11.33 17.18 4.38
C SER A 3 -10.64 15.82 4.35
N PHE A 4 -10.05 15.42 5.49
CA PHE A 4 -9.52 14.06 5.62
C PHE A 4 -10.69 13.06 5.68
N SER A 5 -10.64 12.02 4.84
CA SER A 5 -11.47 10.83 4.97
C SER A 5 -10.67 9.59 4.60
N GLU A 6 -11.01 8.44 5.19
CA GLU A 6 -10.37 7.17 4.85
C GLU A 6 -10.55 6.82 3.37
N SER A 7 -11.76 7.05 2.83
CA SER A 7 -12.07 6.82 1.40
C SER A 7 -11.22 7.66 0.45
N ALA A 8 -10.91 8.91 0.81
CA ALA A 8 -10.03 9.76 0.02
C ALA A 8 -8.58 9.25 0.04
N LEU A 9 -8.12 8.72 1.17
CA LEU A 9 -6.81 8.11 1.28
C LEU A 9 -6.72 6.80 0.49
N GLU A 10 -7.74 5.92 0.58
CA GLU A 10 -7.81 4.68 -0.21
C GLU A 10 -7.73 4.96 -1.72
N LYS A 11 -8.52 5.93 -2.21
CA LYS A 11 -8.48 6.34 -3.62
C LYS A 11 -7.09 6.84 -4.02
N LYS A 12 -6.48 7.71 -3.22
CA LYS A 12 -5.13 8.22 -3.47
C LYS A 12 -4.06 7.13 -3.46
N LEU A 13 -4.18 6.13 -2.60
CA LEU A 13 -3.27 4.98 -2.55
C LEU A 13 -3.47 4.06 -3.76
N SER A 14 -4.70 3.89 -4.24
CA SER A 14 -4.99 3.13 -5.47
C SER A 14 -4.49 3.82 -6.73
N GLU A 15 -4.47 5.15 -6.76
CA GLU A 15 -3.95 5.98 -7.87
C GLU A 15 -2.45 6.26 -7.74
N LEU A 16 -1.81 5.81 -6.67
CA LEU A 16 -0.39 6.04 -6.42
C LEU A 16 0.45 5.29 -7.45
N SER A 17 1.36 6.01 -8.09
CA SER A 17 2.30 5.48 -9.08
C SER A 17 3.74 5.80 -8.68
N ASN A 18 4.71 5.18 -9.37
CA ASN A 18 6.14 5.44 -9.17
C ASN A 18 6.62 6.79 -9.74
N SER A 19 5.71 7.65 -10.24
CA SER A 19 6.10 8.98 -10.70
C SER A 19 6.38 9.92 -9.52
N GLN A 20 7.41 10.77 -9.67
CA GLN A 20 7.77 11.77 -8.66
C GLN A 20 6.58 12.63 -8.25
N GLN A 21 5.77 13.06 -9.23
CA GLN A 21 4.61 13.92 -9.02
C GLN A 21 3.53 13.24 -8.18
N SER A 22 3.27 11.96 -8.43
CA SER A 22 2.29 11.17 -7.67
C SER A 22 2.70 11.04 -6.20
N VAL A 23 3.97 10.68 -5.96
CA VAL A 23 4.54 10.53 -4.61
C VAL A 23 4.58 11.88 -3.87
N GLN A 24 5.00 12.96 -4.52
CA GLN A 24 5.06 14.29 -3.92
C GLN A 24 3.67 14.80 -3.53
N THR A 25 2.68 14.64 -4.42
CA THR A 25 1.31 15.09 -4.17
C THR A 25 0.70 14.37 -2.97
N LEU A 26 0.90 13.05 -2.86
CA LEU A 26 0.42 12.29 -1.70
C LEU A 26 1.14 12.72 -0.43
N SER A 27 2.48 12.83 -0.47
CA SER A 27 3.29 13.21 0.69
C SER A 27 2.87 14.56 1.27
N LEU A 28 2.67 15.57 0.41
CA LEU A 28 2.22 16.90 0.83
C LEU A 28 0.82 16.85 1.48
N TRP A 29 -0.08 16.05 0.91
CA TRP A 29 -1.42 15.85 1.47
C TRP A 29 -1.37 15.19 2.85
N LEU A 30 -0.51 14.18 3.04
CA LEU A 30 -0.32 13.52 4.34
C LEU A 30 0.22 14.48 5.40
N ILE A 31 1.20 15.32 5.06
CA ILE A 31 1.77 16.32 5.98
C ILE A 31 0.70 17.34 6.39
N HIS A 32 -0.13 17.78 5.44
CA HIS A 32 -1.25 18.68 5.71
C HIS A 32 -2.26 18.07 6.69
N HIS A 33 -2.55 16.77 6.55
CA HIS A 33 -3.49 16.02 7.39
C HIS A 33 -2.83 15.29 8.57
N ARG A 34 -1.63 15.69 9.00
CA ARG A 34 -0.87 15.03 10.09
C ARG A 34 -1.63 14.85 11.40
N LYS A 35 -2.66 15.67 11.67
CA LYS A 35 -3.54 15.51 12.84
C LYS A 35 -4.27 14.15 12.85
N HIS A 36 -4.41 13.51 11.69
CA HIS A 36 -5.03 12.19 11.50
C HIS A 36 -3.99 11.09 11.25
N ALA A 37 -2.73 11.25 11.72
CA ALA A 37 -1.65 10.30 11.48
C ALA A 37 -2.00 8.85 11.88
N GLY A 38 -2.69 8.64 13.01
CA GLY A 38 -3.11 7.30 13.45
C GLY A 38 -3.98 6.58 12.42
N PRO A 39 -5.15 7.14 12.05
CA PRO A 39 -5.99 6.59 10.98
C PRO A 39 -5.26 6.42 9.64
N ILE A 40 -4.43 7.39 9.24
CA ILE A 40 -3.63 7.34 8.00
C ILE A 40 -2.77 6.07 7.95
N VAL A 41 -2.01 5.81 9.02
CA VAL A 41 -1.10 4.65 9.08
C VAL A 41 -1.89 3.34 9.07
N SER A 42 -3.03 3.30 9.76
CA SER A 42 -3.91 2.12 9.77
C SER A 42 -4.43 1.76 8.38
N VAL A 43 -4.96 2.75 7.64
CA VAL A 43 -5.45 2.57 6.27
C VAL A 43 -4.30 2.20 5.33
N TRP A 44 -3.16 2.90 5.41
CA TRP A 44 -1.98 2.58 4.61
C TRP A 44 -1.51 1.14 4.80
N HIS A 45 -1.44 0.67 6.04
CA HIS A 45 -1.06 -0.70 6.34
C HIS A 45 -2.08 -1.74 5.82
N ARG A 46 -3.38 -1.41 5.85
CA ARG A 46 -4.43 -2.24 5.25
C ARG A 46 -4.23 -2.37 3.73
N GLU A 47 -4.05 -1.25 3.03
CA GLU A 47 -3.85 -1.23 1.58
C GLU A 47 -2.54 -1.89 1.16
N LEU A 48 -1.46 -1.70 1.93
CA LEU A 48 -0.17 -2.35 1.67
C LEU A 48 -0.28 -3.88 1.72
N ARG A 49 -1.07 -4.43 2.64
CA ARG A 49 -1.31 -5.88 2.71
C ARG A 49 -2.10 -6.40 1.51
N LYS A 50 -3.06 -5.62 0.98
CA LYS A 50 -3.78 -5.97 -0.25
C LYS A 50 -2.84 -5.99 -1.47
N GLY A 51 -1.97 -4.99 -1.60
CA GLY A 51 -1.00 -4.90 -2.71
C GLY A 51 0.05 -6.02 -2.70
N LYS A 52 0.46 -6.51 -1.51
CA LYS A 52 1.41 -7.63 -1.38
C LYS A 52 0.90 -8.96 -1.94
N HIS A 53 -0.40 -9.12 -2.14
CA HIS A 53 -0.98 -10.33 -2.74
C HIS A 53 -0.75 -10.43 -4.26
N GLN A 54 -0.31 -9.35 -4.92
CA GLN A 54 0.01 -9.37 -6.36
C GLN A 54 1.43 -9.88 -6.66
N LEU A 55 2.31 -10.01 -5.66
CA LEU A 55 3.56 -10.73 -5.86
C LEU A 55 3.25 -12.22 -5.78
N PRO A 56 3.43 -13.00 -6.86
CA PRO A 56 3.25 -14.44 -6.78
C PRO A 56 4.23 -14.97 -5.73
N THR A 57 3.71 -15.58 -4.67
CA THR A 57 4.54 -16.38 -3.78
C THR A 57 5.25 -17.43 -4.63
N PRO A 58 6.59 -17.48 -4.66
CA PRO A 58 7.33 -18.26 -5.65
C PRO A 58 7.21 -19.78 -5.47
N TRP A 59 6.37 -20.27 -4.54
CA TRP A 59 6.27 -21.69 -4.19
C TRP A 59 4.91 -22.33 -4.48
N THR A 60 3.92 -21.60 -5.00
CA THR A 60 2.57 -22.13 -5.26
C THR A 60 2.35 -22.46 -6.74
N VAL A 61 3.33 -23.08 -7.40
CA VAL A 61 3.13 -23.73 -8.70
C VAL A 61 2.51 -25.11 -8.46
N PRO A 62 1.25 -25.38 -8.87
CA PRO A 62 0.69 -26.73 -8.81
C PRO A 62 1.43 -27.59 -9.83
N GLY A 63 2.40 -28.37 -9.37
CA GLY A 63 3.20 -29.26 -10.23
C GLY A 63 4.66 -29.44 -9.83
N LEU A 64 5.21 -28.61 -8.95
CA LEU A 64 6.59 -28.77 -8.47
C LEU A 64 6.61 -29.27 -7.03
N SER A 65 6.36 -30.58 -6.87
CA SER A 65 6.78 -31.31 -5.68
C SER A 65 8.29 -31.31 -5.63
N SER A 66 8.91 -30.40 -4.88
CA SER A 66 10.32 -30.51 -4.47
C SER A 66 10.55 -29.68 -3.20
N ARG A 67 10.67 -30.44 -2.11
CA ARG A 67 11.13 -30.13 -0.75
C ARG A 67 11.79 -28.76 -0.50
N PRO A 68 11.56 -28.16 0.69
CA PRO A 68 12.33 -26.98 1.10
C PRO A 68 13.81 -27.33 1.32
N PRO A 69 14.76 -26.44 0.96
CA PRO A 69 16.15 -26.61 1.33
C PRO A 69 16.28 -26.31 2.83
N THR A 70 16.60 -27.34 3.61
CA THR A 70 17.12 -27.17 4.97
C THR A 70 18.45 -26.41 4.90
N ARG A 71 18.51 -25.27 5.56
CA ARG A 71 19.74 -24.79 6.19
C ARG A 71 19.42 -24.14 7.53
#